data_AF-U1G0M3-F1
#
_entry.id   AF-U1G0M3-F1
#
_cell.length_a   1.000
_cell.length_b   1.000
_cell.length_c   1.000
_cell.angle_alpha   90.00
_cell.angle_beta   90.00
_cell.angle_gamma   90.00
#
_symmetry.space_group_name_H-M   'P 1'
#
loop_
_entity.id
_entity.type
_entity.pdbx_description
1 polymer ?
#
loop_
_entity_poly.entity_id
_entity_poly.type
_entity_poly.pdbx_seq_one_letter_code
_entity_poly.pdbx_strand_id
1 'polypeptide(L)'
;MTLLLNHLEQISGSARSIGELQFPPPKIFTNALLGNHEITTLIRDTEPHERALFSVDPYAKNLPAQRRSHRRTTAFSSDEKGGHALFNAGPRKQSAVARVLGSHMLQEIEATRGHASNQKSGRSGGVNVEVLLKGAEKLCAVYPVVGAPERITSLRSRFKQVAESVAVYEARVASQTAQLSRMNKSLDSSQDHEDEHQDEDADAIASANSQHGAAPVTDEELRTEEQAIRELEQKKRELEERVASMEKDLGGLLR
;
A
#
# COMPACT_ATOMS: atom_id res chain seq x y z
N MET A 1 -72.87 68.76 -33.84
CA MET A 1 -71.43 68.41 -33.86
C MET A 1 -70.81 68.22 -32.47
N THR A 2 -71.45 68.66 -31.38
CA THR A 2 -70.94 68.55 -30.01
C THR A 2 -70.87 67.11 -29.49
N LEU A 3 -71.84 66.26 -29.83
CA LEU A 3 -71.86 64.84 -29.43
C LEU A 3 -70.66 64.06 -30.00
N LEU A 4 -70.29 64.33 -31.26
CA LEU A 4 -69.15 63.71 -31.92
C LEU A 4 -67.82 64.14 -31.28
N LEU A 5 -67.69 65.42 -30.91
CA LEU A 5 -66.51 65.92 -30.20
C LEU A 5 -66.37 65.25 -28.82
N ASN A 6 -67.47 65.07 -28.10
CA ASN A 6 -67.47 64.43 -26.78
C ASN A 6 -67.05 62.95 -26.86
N HIS A 7 -67.50 62.23 -27.89
CA HIS A 7 -67.04 60.85 -28.13
C HIS A 7 -65.56 60.78 -28.52
N LEU A 8 -65.06 61.70 -29.35
CA LEU A 8 -63.64 61.75 -29.69
C LEU A 8 -62.77 62.08 -28.47
N GLU A 9 -63.23 62.97 -27.60
CA GLU A 9 -62.57 63.28 -26.34
C GLU A 9 -62.51 62.05 -25.43
N GLN A 10 -63.64 61.34 -25.28
CA GLN A 10 -63.71 60.09 -24.50
C GLN A 10 -62.79 58.99 -25.04
N ILE A 11 -62.76 58.81 -26.37
CA ILE A 11 -61.86 57.86 -27.03
C ILE A 11 -60.40 58.26 -26.78
N SER A 12 -60.06 59.54 -26.91
CA SER A 12 -58.70 60.03 -26.69
C SER A 12 -58.25 59.87 -25.23
N GLY A 13 -59.14 60.10 -24.27
CA GLY A 13 -58.88 59.89 -22.84
C GLY A 13 -58.65 58.41 -22.51
N SER A 14 -59.45 57.54 -23.10
CA SER A 14 -59.32 56.08 -22.93
C SER A 14 -58.04 55.56 -23.57
N ALA A 15 -57.68 56.05 -24.76
CA ALA A 15 -56.45 55.68 -25.46
C ALA A 15 -55.18 56.09 -24.68
N ARG A 16 -55.16 57.29 -24.08
CA ARG A 16 -54.06 57.71 -23.19
C ARG A 16 -53.96 56.83 -21.96
N SER A 17 -55.11 56.55 -21.30
CA SER A 17 -55.14 55.68 -20.13
C SER A 17 -54.59 54.28 -20.45
N ILE A 18 -54.98 53.69 -21.58
CA ILE A 18 -54.48 52.39 -22.05
C ILE A 18 -52.97 52.44 -22.37
N GLY A 19 -52.49 53.53 -22.97
CA GLY A 19 -51.07 53.71 -23.29
C GLY A 19 -50.17 53.95 -22.07
N GLU A 20 -50.72 54.55 -21.00
CA GLU A 20 -50.00 54.84 -19.75
C GLU A 20 -49.97 53.65 -18.78
N LEU A 21 -50.75 52.59 -19.04
CA LEU A 21 -50.67 51.36 -18.26
C LEU A 21 -49.29 50.73 -18.41
N GLN A 22 -48.56 50.66 -17.30
CA GLN A 22 -47.28 49.97 -17.23
C GLN A 22 -47.52 48.46 -17.26
N PHE A 23 -47.49 47.87 -18.47
CA PHE A 23 -47.43 46.43 -18.61
C PHE A 23 -46.02 45.96 -18.21
N PRO A 24 -45.89 45.05 -17.24
CA PRO A 24 -44.59 44.47 -16.94
C PRO A 24 -44.08 43.76 -18.21
N PRO A 25 -42.85 44.06 -18.68
CA PRO A 25 -42.27 43.36 -19.82
C PRO A 25 -42.22 41.86 -19.51
N PRO A 26 -42.26 40.99 -20.54
CA PRO A 26 -42.22 39.54 -20.34
C PRO A 26 -41.02 39.19 -19.47
N LYS A 27 -41.30 38.77 -18.22
CA LYS A 27 -40.27 38.40 -17.26
C LYS A 27 -39.65 37.08 -17.73
N ILE A 28 -38.42 37.15 -18.24
CA ILE A 28 -37.66 36.02 -18.82
C ILE A 28 -37.31 34.93 -17.77
N PHE A 29 -37.62 35.17 -16.49
CA PHE A 29 -37.22 34.29 -15.39
C PHE A 29 -37.94 32.93 -15.35
N THR A 30 -39.03 32.71 -16.09
CA THR A 30 -39.70 31.40 -16.11
C THR A 30 -38.98 30.36 -16.96
N ASN A 31 -38.12 30.75 -17.92
CA ASN A 31 -37.37 29.81 -18.77
C ASN A 31 -35.95 29.52 -18.28
N ALA A 32 -35.37 30.35 -17.39
CA ALA A 32 -34.07 30.07 -16.79
C ALA A 32 -34.13 28.90 -15.78
N LEU A 33 -35.29 28.71 -15.14
CA LEU A 33 -35.60 27.59 -14.25
C LEU A 33 -35.76 26.24 -14.97
N LEU A 34 -35.91 26.26 -16.30
CA LEU A 34 -36.04 25.08 -17.15
C LEU A 34 -34.74 24.76 -17.91
N GLY A 35 -33.64 25.49 -17.65
CA GLY A 35 -32.30 25.04 -18.03
C GLY A 35 -31.91 23.76 -17.29
N ASN A 36 -30.87 23.07 -17.75
CA ASN A 36 -30.30 21.87 -17.11
C ASN A 36 -29.57 22.21 -15.79
N HIS A 37 -30.23 22.90 -14.86
CA HIS A 37 -29.75 23.07 -13.50
C HIS A 37 -30.26 21.89 -12.68
N GLU A 38 -29.35 21.23 -11.95
CA GLU A 38 -29.74 20.13 -11.06
C GLU A 38 -30.72 20.66 -10.01
N ILE A 39 -31.86 19.98 -9.81
CA ILE A 39 -32.94 20.38 -8.89
C ILE A 39 -32.43 20.70 -7.47
N THR A 40 -31.30 20.11 -7.09
CA THR A 40 -30.57 20.33 -5.83
C THR A 40 -29.96 21.73 -5.71
N THR A 41 -29.60 22.39 -6.81
CA THR A 41 -29.14 23.80 -6.80
C THR A 41 -30.28 24.78 -6.56
N LEU A 42 -31.52 24.37 -6.82
CA LEU A 42 -32.67 25.27 -6.83
C LEU A 42 -33.50 25.20 -5.54
N ILE A 43 -33.59 24.02 -4.90
CA ILE A 43 -34.59 23.80 -3.86
C ILE A 43 -33.99 23.66 -2.46
N ARG A 44 -32.68 23.39 -2.30
CA ARG A 44 -32.02 23.38 -0.97
C ARG A 44 -30.56 23.74 -1.07
N ASP A 45 -30.08 24.62 -0.19
CA ASP A 45 -28.66 24.84 0.08
C ASP A 45 -28.05 23.55 0.66
N THR A 46 -27.81 22.55 -0.19
CA THR A 46 -27.15 21.30 0.23
C THR A 46 -25.73 21.63 0.68
N GLU A 47 -25.40 21.26 1.91
CA GLU A 47 -24.05 21.47 2.42
C GLU A 47 -23.02 20.74 1.53
N PRO A 48 -21.76 21.21 1.44
CA PRO A 48 -20.75 20.62 0.55
C PRO A 48 -20.62 19.10 0.64
N HIS A 49 -20.86 18.58 1.83
CA HIS A 49 -20.77 17.16 2.16
C HIS A 49 -21.95 16.33 1.61
N GLU A 50 -23.11 16.95 1.42
CA GLU A 50 -24.28 16.34 0.79
C GLU A 50 -24.15 16.31 -0.73
N ARG A 51 -23.45 17.28 -1.32
CA ARG A 51 -23.25 17.34 -2.78
C ARG A 51 -22.60 16.07 -3.33
N ALA A 52 -21.69 15.44 -2.59
CA ALA A 52 -21.08 14.16 -2.99
C ALA A 52 -22.08 12.99 -3.04
N LEU A 53 -23.15 13.03 -2.23
CA LEU A 53 -24.21 12.01 -2.21
C LEU A 53 -25.16 12.16 -3.41
N PHE A 54 -25.43 13.40 -3.79
CA PHE A 54 -26.48 13.72 -4.77
C PHE A 54 -25.97 14.11 -6.16
N SER A 55 -24.67 14.40 -6.32
CA SER A 55 -24.08 14.65 -7.64
C SER A 55 -23.95 13.36 -8.43
N VAL A 56 -24.51 13.34 -9.64
CA VAL A 56 -24.30 12.26 -10.60
C VAL A 56 -22.98 12.52 -11.31
N ASP A 57 -22.06 11.55 -11.29
CA ASP A 57 -20.80 11.65 -12.02
C ASP A 57 -21.09 11.92 -13.52
N PRO A 58 -20.67 13.08 -14.07
CA PRO A 58 -20.94 13.42 -15.46
C PRO A 58 -20.25 12.46 -16.44
N TYR A 59 -19.17 11.78 -16.03
CA TYR A 59 -18.47 10.77 -16.84
C TYR A 59 -19.14 9.39 -16.75
N ALA A 60 -19.97 9.15 -15.73
CA ALA A 60 -20.77 7.93 -15.62
C ALA A 60 -21.93 7.88 -16.62
N LYS A 61 -22.27 9.00 -17.27
CA LYS A 61 -23.33 9.07 -18.31
C LYS A 61 -23.00 8.23 -19.55
N ASN A 62 -21.73 7.85 -19.75
CA ASN A 62 -21.28 7.04 -20.89
C ASN A 62 -21.16 5.54 -20.57
N LEU A 63 -21.39 5.12 -19.32
CA LEU A 63 -21.55 3.71 -19.03
C LEU A 63 -23.00 3.33 -19.36
N PRO A 64 -23.25 2.24 -20.11
CA PRO A 64 -24.61 1.83 -20.44
C PRO A 64 -25.36 1.54 -19.14
N ALA A 65 -26.17 2.50 -18.72
CA ALA A 65 -27.17 2.32 -17.69
C ALA A 65 -28.08 1.20 -18.20
N GLN A 66 -27.95 0.01 -17.63
CA GLN A 66 -28.93 -1.05 -17.82
C GLN A 66 -30.26 -0.48 -17.32
N ARG A 67 -31.08 0.01 -18.25
CA ARG A 67 -32.44 0.47 -18.03
C ARG A 67 -33.24 -0.72 -17.48
N ARG A 68 -33.31 -0.85 -16.16
CA ARG A 68 -34.33 -1.71 -15.54
C ARG A 68 -35.64 -0.94 -15.54
N SER A 69 -36.31 -1.00 -16.69
CA SER A 69 -37.76 -0.84 -16.76
C SER A 69 -38.40 -1.98 -15.97
N HIS A 70 -39.27 -1.62 -15.02
CA HIS A 70 -40.20 -2.48 -14.28
C HIS A 70 -39.61 -3.39 -13.18
N ARG A 71 -39.90 -3.04 -11.91
CA ARG A 71 -40.68 -3.88 -10.97
C ARG A 71 -40.94 -3.14 -9.66
N ARG A 72 -42.18 -2.63 -9.50
CA ARG A 72 -42.85 -2.63 -8.20
C ARG A 72 -43.36 -4.05 -7.98
N THR A 73 -42.76 -4.82 -7.09
CA THR A 73 -43.36 -6.06 -6.59
C THR A 73 -43.07 -6.18 -5.10
N THR A 74 -44.11 -5.94 -4.29
CA THR A 74 -44.20 -6.38 -2.90
C THR A 74 -44.68 -7.83 -2.92
N ALA A 75 -43.81 -8.78 -2.59
CA ALA A 75 -44.23 -10.13 -2.22
C ALA A 75 -43.20 -10.73 -1.26
N PHE A 76 -43.65 -10.98 -0.04
CA PHE A 76 -43.01 -11.90 0.89
C PHE A 76 -43.24 -13.32 0.36
N SER A 77 -42.17 -14.10 0.19
CA SER A 77 -42.29 -15.56 0.02
C SER A 77 -41.20 -16.23 0.84
N SER A 78 -41.66 -16.88 1.90
CA SER A 78 -40.99 -17.89 2.68
C SER A 78 -40.80 -19.15 1.84
N ASP A 79 -39.57 -19.63 1.69
CA ASP A 79 -39.29 -21.05 1.89
C ASP A 79 -37.78 -21.32 2.05
N GLU A 80 -37.48 -22.34 2.85
CA GLU A 80 -36.15 -22.72 3.30
C GLU A 80 -35.33 -23.51 2.27
N LYS A 81 -34.01 -23.51 2.51
CA LYS A 81 -32.94 -24.36 1.93
C LYS A 81 -32.42 -23.98 0.54
N GLY A 82 -31.30 -23.28 0.57
CA GLY A 82 -30.41 -23.13 -0.58
C GLY A 82 -29.44 -21.98 -0.37
N GLY A 83 -28.35 -22.24 0.36
CA GLY A 83 -27.28 -21.27 0.56
C GLY A 83 -26.60 -20.90 -0.75
N HIS A 84 -27.10 -19.87 -1.41
CA HIS A 84 -26.39 -19.14 -2.45
C HIS A 84 -26.21 -17.70 -1.98
N ALA A 85 -24.94 -17.30 -1.92
CA ALA A 85 -24.46 -15.99 -1.51
C ALA A 85 -25.35 -14.84 -2.01
N LEU A 86 -26.12 -14.28 -1.09
CA LEU A 86 -26.94 -13.06 -1.25
C LEU A 86 -26.10 -11.78 -1.40
N PHE A 87 -24.85 -11.89 -1.88
CA PHE A 87 -24.10 -10.75 -2.38
C PHE A 87 -24.54 -10.45 -3.80
N ASN A 88 -25.80 -10.03 -3.90
CA ASN A 88 -26.33 -9.25 -4.98
C ASN A 88 -25.32 -8.13 -5.29
N ALA A 89 -24.49 -8.35 -6.32
CA ALA A 89 -23.70 -7.33 -6.97
C ALA A 89 -24.65 -6.39 -7.74
N GLY A 90 -25.45 -5.64 -6.99
CA GLY A 90 -26.10 -4.43 -7.48
C GLY A 90 -25.04 -3.41 -7.90
N PRO A 91 -25.43 -2.28 -8.53
CA PRO A 91 -24.49 -1.21 -8.84
C PRO A 91 -23.77 -0.87 -7.54
N ARG A 92 -22.46 -1.14 -7.50
CA ARG A 92 -21.63 -1.04 -6.29
C ARG A 92 -22.06 0.20 -5.55
N LYS A 93 -22.54 0.05 -4.31
CA LYS A 93 -22.91 1.18 -3.45
C LYS A 93 -21.69 2.10 -3.41
N GLN A 94 -21.68 3.12 -4.24
CA GLN A 94 -20.60 4.09 -4.30
C GLN A 94 -20.73 4.85 -2.99
N SER A 95 -19.97 4.41 -1.98
CA SER A 95 -19.92 5.08 -0.70
C SER A 95 -19.63 6.56 -0.94
N ALA A 96 -20.23 7.46 -0.15
CA ALA A 96 -19.93 8.89 -0.22
C ALA A 96 -18.42 9.14 -0.20
N VAL A 97 -17.73 8.36 0.65
CA VAL A 97 -16.28 8.31 0.76
C VAL A 97 -15.61 7.86 -0.54
N ALA A 98 -16.16 6.85 -1.23
CA ALA A 98 -15.64 6.37 -2.52
C ALA A 98 -15.76 7.41 -3.63
N ARG A 99 -16.77 8.28 -3.59
CA ARG A 99 -16.91 9.38 -4.54
C ARG A 99 -15.94 10.53 -4.26
N VAL A 100 -15.74 10.88 -3.00
CA VAL A 100 -14.80 11.95 -2.59
C VAL A 100 -13.34 11.53 -2.78
N LEU A 101 -12.99 10.30 -2.39
CA LEU A 101 -11.62 9.78 -2.51
C LEU A 101 -11.30 9.28 -3.93
N GLY A 102 -12.31 8.81 -4.66
CA GLY A 102 -12.16 8.06 -5.89
C GLY A 102 -11.98 6.56 -5.64
N SER A 103 -12.35 5.73 -6.61
CA SER A 103 -12.24 4.27 -6.53
C SER A 103 -10.78 3.80 -6.39
N HIS A 104 -9.85 4.46 -7.07
CA HIS A 104 -8.42 4.12 -7.03
C HIS A 104 -7.81 4.28 -5.63
N MET A 105 -8.03 5.44 -4.99
CA MET A 105 -7.50 5.71 -3.65
C MET A 105 -8.13 4.80 -2.61
N LEU A 106 -9.42 4.49 -2.75
CA LEU A 106 -10.10 3.57 -1.86
C LEU A 106 -9.58 2.14 -2.03
N GLN A 107 -9.35 1.69 -3.26
CA GLN A 107 -8.73 0.40 -3.54
C GLN A 107 -7.29 0.32 -3.00
N GLU A 108 -6.53 1.41 -3.06
CA GLU A 108 -5.17 1.48 -2.52
C GLU A 108 -5.16 1.36 -0.98
N ILE A 109 -6.09 2.05 -0.31
CA ILE A 109 -6.30 1.94 1.16
C ILE A 109 -6.79 0.52 1.53
N GLU A 110 -7.68 -0.07 0.73
CA GLU A 110 -8.16 -1.43 0.96
C GLU A 110 -7.08 -2.49 0.68
N ALA A 111 -6.25 -2.31 -0.35
CA ALA A 111 -5.16 -3.21 -0.67
C ALA A 111 -4.13 -3.26 0.45
N THR A 112 -3.80 -2.10 1.03
CA THR A 112 -2.91 -2.00 2.19
C THR A 112 -3.52 -2.55 3.46
N ARG A 113 -4.84 -2.42 3.64
CA ARG A 113 -5.54 -3.00 4.80
C ARG A 113 -5.76 -4.52 4.68
N GLY A 114 -6.00 -5.02 3.47
CA GLY A 114 -6.25 -6.43 3.18
C GLY A 114 -5.00 -7.31 3.33
N HIS A 115 -3.81 -6.74 3.13
CA HIS A 115 -2.54 -7.40 3.47
C HIS A 115 -2.33 -7.57 4.99
N ALA A 116 -3.02 -6.79 5.83
CA ALA A 116 -2.98 -6.94 7.29
C ALA A 116 -3.99 -7.98 7.83
N SER A 117 -5.10 -8.23 7.13
CA SER A 117 -6.13 -9.20 7.57
C SER A 117 -5.82 -10.65 7.20
N ASN A 118 -5.00 -10.88 6.17
CA ASN A 118 -4.54 -12.23 5.82
C ASN A 118 -3.30 -12.58 6.65
N GLN A 119 -3.48 -12.70 7.97
CA GLN A 119 -2.44 -13.01 8.98
C GLN A 119 -1.66 -14.32 8.71
N LYS A 120 -2.00 -15.07 7.66
CA LYS A 120 -1.29 -16.29 7.26
C LYS A 120 0.01 -16.03 6.49
N SER A 121 0.27 -14.79 6.06
CA SER A 121 1.52 -14.38 5.45
C SER A 121 2.25 -13.40 6.38
N GLY A 122 3.15 -13.91 7.21
CA GLY A 122 3.93 -13.15 8.20
C GLY A 122 4.95 -12.15 7.61
N ARG A 123 4.70 -11.61 6.41
CA ARG A 123 5.52 -10.58 5.78
C ARG A 123 4.78 -9.25 5.83
N SER A 124 5.16 -8.45 6.82
CA SER A 124 4.99 -6.99 6.95
C SER A 124 4.17 -6.33 5.83
N GLY A 125 2.85 -6.56 5.86
CA GLY A 125 1.89 -5.84 5.03
C GLY A 125 1.54 -4.54 5.72
N GLY A 126 2.46 -3.58 5.70
CA GLY A 126 2.26 -2.28 6.32
C GLY A 126 1.10 -1.52 5.69
N VAL A 127 0.38 -0.75 6.50
CA VAL A 127 -0.61 0.21 5.99
C VAL A 127 0.14 1.41 5.40
N ASN A 128 -0.14 1.80 4.15
CA ASN A 128 0.44 3.02 3.58
C ASN A 128 -0.15 4.25 4.26
N VAL A 129 0.51 4.71 5.32
CA VAL A 129 0.08 5.85 6.15
C VAL A 129 -0.05 7.13 5.33
N GLU A 130 0.79 7.34 4.31
CA GLU A 130 0.74 8.53 3.44
C GLU A 130 -0.57 8.63 2.64
N VAL A 131 -1.00 7.52 2.05
CA VAL A 131 -2.25 7.43 1.28
C VAL A 131 -3.44 7.65 2.22
N LEU A 132 -3.36 7.13 3.43
CA LEU A 132 -4.39 7.31 4.46
C LEU A 132 -4.48 8.77 4.93
N LEU A 133 -3.35 9.42 5.19
CA LEU A 133 -3.32 10.84 5.58
C LEU A 133 -3.82 11.74 4.44
N LYS A 134 -3.44 11.44 3.20
CA LYS A 134 -3.94 12.15 2.01
C LYS A 134 -5.45 11.95 1.82
N GLY A 135 -5.96 10.75 2.09
CA GLY A 135 -7.39 10.47 2.10
C GLY A 135 -8.12 11.23 3.21
N ALA A 136 -7.57 11.26 4.42
CA ALA A 136 -8.13 12.00 5.54
C ALA A 136 -8.19 13.52 5.26
N GLU A 137 -7.17 14.08 4.60
CA GLU A 137 -7.12 15.48 4.20
C GLU A 137 -8.20 15.81 3.15
N LYS A 138 -8.36 14.95 2.13
CA LYS A 138 -9.45 15.07 1.15
C LYS A 138 -10.84 14.97 1.78
N LEU A 139 -11.02 14.06 2.74
CA LEU A 139 -12.28 13.94 3.47
C LEU A 139 -12.52 15.15 4.36
N CYS A 140 -11.49 15.69 5.03
CA CYS A 140 -11.62 16.86 5.88
C CYS A 140 -11.99 18.13 5.10
N ALA A 141 -11.62 18.22 3.83
CA ALA A 141 -12.02 19.32 2.95
C ALA A 141 -13.54 19.34 2.67
N VAL A 142 -14.17 18.16 2.63
CA VAL A 142 -15.61 18.01 2.37
C VAL A 142 -16.41 17.92 3.68
N TYR A 143 -15.85 17.27 4.69
CA TYR A 143 -16.40 17.07 6.03
C TYR A 143 -15.47 17.69 7.07
N PRO A 144 -15.65 18.98 7.41
CA PRO A 144 -14.81 19.63 8.41
C PRO A 144 -15.06 19.00 9.77
N VAL A 145 -14.01 18.46 10.37
CA VAL A 145 -14.03 17.93 11.74
C VAL A 145 -13.09 18.79 12.58
N VAL A 146 -13.60 19.31 13.70
CA VAL A 146 -12.83 20.19 14.60
C VAL A 146 -11.58 19.47 15.10
N GLY A 147 -10.41 20.09 14.96
CA GLY A 147 -9.12 19.53 15.39
C GLY A 147 -8.57 18.39 14.51
N ALA A 148 -9.29 17.93 13.49
CA ALA A 148 -8.76 16.95 12.53
C ALA A 148 -7.52 17.45 11.74
N PRO A 149 -7.46 18.70 11.22
CA PRO A 149 -6.30 19.12 10.44
C PRO A 149 -5.01 19.17 11.27
N GLU A 150 -5.09 19.62 12.53
CA GLU A 150 -3.95 19.63 13.46
C GLU A 150 -3.45 18.22 13.79
N ARG A 151 -4.36 17.26 13.94
CA ARG A 151 -4.00 15.86 14.15
C ARG A 151 -3.34 15.26 12.92
N ILE A 152 -3.83 15.57 11.72
CA ILE A 152 -3.25 15.10 10.45
C ILE A 152 -1.81 15.63 10.30
N THR A 153 -1.57 16.90 10.58
CA THR A 153 -0.22 17.48 10.52
C THR A 153 0.70 16.89 11.60
N SER A 154 0.22 16.71 12.84
CA SER A 154 0.98 16.05 13.91
C SER A 154 1.28 14.59 13.58
N LEU A 155 0.38 13.85 12.95
CA LEU A 155 0.62 12.47 12.54
C LEU A 155 1.65 12.41 11.40
N ARG A 156 1.60 13.36 10.46
CA ARG A 156 2.56 13.46 9.35
C ARG A 156 3.99 13.72 9.86
N SER A 157 4.16 14.62 10.83
CA SER A 157 5.48 14.89 11.42
C SER A 157 6.03 13.68 12.18
N ARG A 158 5.19 13.01 12.98
CA ARG A 158 5.55 11.76 13.67
C ARG A 158 5.89 10.65 12.70
N PHE A 159 5.11 10.47 11.63
CA PHE A 159 5.38 9.47 10.61
C PHE A 159 6.75 9.71 9.96
N LYS A 160 7.09 10.96 9.62
CA LYS A 160 8.41 11.31 9.08
C LYS A 160 9.55 10.93 10.04
N GLN A 161 9.40 11.26 11.33
CA GLN A 161 10.40 10.90 12.36
C GLN A 161 10.56 9.38 12.50
N VAL A 162 9.44 8.65 12.54
CA VAL A 162 9.46 7.19 12.65
C VAL A 162 10.07 6.57 11.39
N ALA A 163 9.71 7.03 10.19
CA ALA A 163 10.25 6.53 8.94
C ALA A 163 11.78 6.71 8.86
N GLU A 164 12.31 7.85 9.31
CA GLU A 164 13.75 8.08 9.41
C GLU A 164 14.41 7.11 10.41
N SER A 165 13.81 6.92 11.59
CA SER A 165 14.34 5.97 12.57
C SER A 165 14.31 4.52 12.06
N VAL A 166 13.24 4.13 11.37
CA VAL A 166 13.09 2.79 10.77
C VAL A 166 14.15 2.57 9.71
N ALA A 167 14.42 3.55 8.83
CA ALA A 167 15.47 3.44 7.81
C ALA A 167 16.86 3.20 8.44
N VAL A 168 17.17 3.87 9.56
CA VAL A 168 18.43 3.65 10.30
C VAL A 168 18.50 2.23 10.88
N TYR A 169 17.41 1.74 11.47
CA TYR A 169 17.36 0.39 12.01
C TYR A 169 17.36 -0.69 10.94
N GLU A 170 16.71 -0.48 9.80
CA GLU A 170 16.73 -1.38 8.65
C GLU A 170 18.15 -1.50 8.07
N ALA A 171 18.88 -0.40 7.95
CA ALA A 171 20.29 -0.43 7.54
C ALA A 171 21.15 -1.22 8.55
N ARG A 172 20.91 -1.04 9.85
CA ARG A 172 21.61 -1.80 10.90
C ARG A 172 21.26 -3.29 10.84
N VAL A 173 19.99 -3.65 10.66
CA VAL A 173 19.56 -5.04 10.51
C VAL A 173 20.21 -5.64 9.26
N ALA A 174 20.24 -4.93 8.13
CA ALA A 174 20.90 -5.38 6.91
C ALA A 174 22.41 -5.63 7.11
N SER A 175 23.11 -4.77 7.86
CA SER A 175 24.52 -5.01 8.19
C SER A 175 24.71 -6.23 9.09
N GLN A 176 23.83 -6.44 10.07
CA GLN A 176 23.89 -7.56 11.00
C GLN A 176 23.56 -8.88 10.31
N THR A 177 22.56 -8.90 9.43
CA THR A 177 22.22 -10.08 8.65
C THR A 177 23.32 -10.42 7.65
N ALA A 178 23.99 -9.43 7.05
CA ALA A 178 25.16 -9.66 6.21
C ALA A 178 26.37 -10.18 7.00
N GLN A 179 26.59 -9.71 8.24
CA GLN A 179 27.65 -10.24 9.11
C GLN A 179 27.35 -11.68 9.53
N LEU A 180 26.09 -11.95 9.93
CA LEU A 180 25.64 -13.30 10.27
C LEU A 180 25.74 -14.25 9.07
N SER A 181 25.39 -13.82 7.86
CA SER A 181 25.52 -14.67 6.68
C SER A 181 26.98 -15.00 6.35
N ARG A 182 27.92 -14.07 6.57
CA ARG A 182 29.36 -14.33 6.46
C ARG A 182 29.85 -15.34 7.50
N MET A 183 29.44 -15.19 8.77
CA MET A 183 29.81 -16.14 9.83
C MET A 183 29.17 -17.51 9.60
N ASN A 184 27.90 -17.55 9.19
CA ASN A 184 27.20 -18.80 8.89
C ASN A 184 27.84 -19.50 7.68
N LYS A 185 28.22 -18.76 6.64
CA LYS A 185 28.97 -19.30 5.49
C LYS A 185 30.36 -19.82 5.88
N SER A 186 31.05 -19.17 6.81
CA SER A 186 32.33 -19.68 7.35
C SER A 186 32.15 -20.98 8.13
N LEU A 187 31.02 -21.15 8.83
CA LEU A 187 30.69 -22.37 9.58
C LEU A 187 30.27 -23.51 8.63
N ASP A 188 29.54 -23.18 7.57
CA ASP A 188 29.08 -24.11 6.54
C ASP A 188 30.25 -24.61 5.66
N SER A 189 31.17 -23.72 5.26
CA SER A 189 32.41 -24.08 4.56
C SER A 189 33.41 -24.88 5.41
N SER A 190 33.22 -24.98 6.73
CA SER A 190 34.03 -25.88 7.58
C SER A 190 33.37 -27.24 7.83
N GLN A 191 32.15 -27.45 7.32
CA GLN A 191 31.40 -28.71 7.39
C GLN A 191 31.40 -29.48 6.05
N ASP A 192 31.85 -28.86 4.94
CA ASP A 192 31.79 -29.39 3.57
C ASP A 192 33.18 -29.80 3.02
N HIS A 193 34.01 -30.39 3.88
CA HIS A 193 35.25 -31.06 3.49
C HIS A 193 35.14 -32.58 3.65
N GLU A 194 34.03 -33.17 3.23
CA GLU A 194 33.97 -34.60 2.92
C GLU A 194 33.14 -34.78 1.64
N ASP A 195 33.77 -35.37 0.62
CA ASP A 195 33.26 -35.74 -0.71
C ASP A 195 33.03 -34.62 -1.74
N GLU A 196 34.00 -34.45 -2.64
CA GLU A 196 33.84 -34.95 -4.02
C GLU A 196 35.18 -34.83 -4.78
N HIS A 197 35.74 -36.00 -5.13
CA HIS A 197 36.62 -36.12 -6.28
C HIS A 197 35.83 -35.70 -7.53
N GLN A 198 36.17 -34.56 -8.13
CA GLN A 198 35.79 -34.25 -9.50
C GLN A 198 36.79 -33.26 -10.10
N ASP A 199 37.72 -33.85 -10.83
CA ASP A 199 38.25 -33.46 -12.14
C ASP A 199 38.47 -31.96 -12.44
N GLU A 200 39.73 -31.71 -12.77
CA GLU A 200 40.29 -30.53 -13.39
C GLU A 200 39.40 -29.94 -14.50
N ASP A 201 39.08 -28.65 -14.40
CA ASP A 201 39.20 -27.67 -15.49
C ASP A 201 38.62 -26.30 -15.10
N ALA A 202 39.22 -25.25 -15.68
CA ALA A 202 38.77 -23.85 -15.78
C ALA A 202 39.27 -22.82 -14.73
N ASP A 203 40.43 -22.25 -15.08
CA ASP A 203 40.66 -20.81 -15.31
C ASP A 203 40.31 -19.76 -14.23
N ALA A 204 41.41 -19.18 -13.71
CA ALA A 204 41.69 -17.74 -13.70
C ALA A 204 40.50 -16.76 -13.56
N ILE A 205 40.37 -16.14 -12.39
CA ILE A 205 40.42 -14.68 -12.14
C ILE A 205 40.21 -14.49 -10.63
N ALA A 206 41.30 -14.36 -9.88
CA ALA A 206 41.26 -13.90 -8.49
C ALA A 206 42.50 -13.06 -8.19
N SER A 207 42.49 -11.83 -8.72
CA SER A 207 43.40 -10.79 -8.24
C SER A 207 42.64 -9.48 -8.11
N ALA A 208 42.26 -9.14 -6.87
CA ALA A 208 42.43 -7.80 -6.31
C ALA A 208 41.75 -7.69 -4.93
N ASN A 209 42.59 -7.45 -3.91
CA ASN A 209 42.30 -6.77 -2.63
C ASN A 209 41.57 -7.50 -1.49
N SER A 210 42.35 -7.98 -0.52
CA SER A 210 42.28 -7.51 0.87
C SER A 210 43.47 -8.04 1.69
N GLN A 211 44.51 -7.22 1.85
CA GLN A 211 45.68 -7.48 2.70
C GLN A 211 45.34 -7.39 4.22
N HIS A 212 46.07 -8.20 5.01
CA HIS A 212 46.22 -8.29 6.48
C HIS A 212 45.44 -9.46 7.12
N GLY A 213 46.03 -10.60 7.48
CA GLY A 213 47.44 -11.00 7.48
C GLY A 213 47.57 -12.52 7.66
N ALA A 214 47.43 -13.25 6.56
CA ALA A 214 47.97 -14.59 6.43
C ALA A 214 48.95 -14.50 5.25
N ALA A 215 50.24 -14.62 5.52
CA ALA A 215 51.19 -14.87 4.45
C ALA A 215 50.68 -16.11 3.70
N PRO A 216 50.61 -16.11 2.36
CA PRO A 216 50.28 -17.32 1.62
C PRO A 216 51.38 -18.34 1.94
N VAL A 217 51.04 -19.32 2.78
CA VAL A 217 51.91 -20.47 3.06
C VAL A 217 52.24 -21.07 1.72
N THR A 218 53.50 -21.03 1.32
CA THR A 218 53.92 -21.52 0.01
C THR A 218 53.94 -23.05 0.04
N ASP A 219 53.62 -23.69 -1.09
CA ASP A 219 53.61 -25.15 -1.20
C ASP A 219 54.97 -25.78 -0.80
N GLU A 220 56.05 -25.02 -0.92
CA GLU A 220 57.39 -25.43 -0.47
C GLU A 220 57.50 -25.47 1.06
N GLU A 221 56.90 -24.51 1.77
CA GLU A 221 56.86 -24.47 3.24
C GLU A 221 56.06 -25.66 3.78
N LEU A 222 54.93 -25.98 3.13
CA LEU A 222 54.08 -27.13 3.49
C LEU A 222 54.84 -28.46 3.41
N ARG A 223 55.64 -28.67 2.35
CA ARG A 223 56.44 -29.89 2.18
C ARG A 223 57.53 -30.03 3.24
N THR A 224 58.13 -28.92 3.67
CA THR A 224 59.13 -28.95 4.74
C THR A 224 58.49 -29.28 6.10
N GLU A 225 57.29 -28.77 6.34
CA GLU A 225 56.53 -29.07 7.54
C GLU A 225 56.06 -30.54 7.57
N GLU A 226 55.59 -31.07 6.44
CA GLU A 226 55.23 -32.49 6.32
C GLU A 226 56.41 -33.43 6.60
N GLN A 227 57.61 -33.08 6.13
CA GLN A 227 58.83 -33.86 6.43
C GLN A 227 59.19 -33.78 7.93
N ALA A 228 59.08 -32.59 8.53
CA ALA A 228 59.33 -32.42 9.96
C ALA A 228 58.32 -33.20 10.81
N ILE A 229 57.04 -33.22 10.44
CA ILE A 229 55.99 -33.99 11.11
C ILE A 229 56.30 -35.49 11.01
N ARG A 230 56.73 -35.97 9.84
CA ARG A 230 57.05 -37.38 9.63
C ARG A 230 58.22 -37.86 10.50
N GLU A 231 59.25 -37.03 10.67
CA GLU A 231 60.36 -37.33 11.58
C GLU A 231 59.91 -37.35 13.05
N LEU A 232 59.02 -36.42 13.42
CA LEU A 232 58.47 -36.36 14.78
C LEU A 232 57.56 -37.56 15.07
N GLU A 233 56.78 -38.04 14.10
CA GLU A 233 55.97 -39.25 14.23
C GLU A 233 56.82 -40.51 14.40
N GLN A 234 57.94 -40.63 13.68
CA GLN A 234 58.87 -41.75 13.87
C GLN A 234 59.47 -41.74 15.28
N LYS A 235 59.96 -40.59 15.74
CA LYS A 235 60.50 -40.44 17.10
C LYS A 235 59.44 -40.72 18.17
N LYS A 236 58.21 -40.24 17.95
CA LYS A 236 57.08 -40.53 18.84
C LYS A 236 56.83 -42.03 18.92
N ARG A 237 56.81 -42.73 17.77
CA ARG A 237 56.57 -44.18 17.72
C ARG A 237 57.66 -44.97 18.43
N GLU A 238 58.94 -44.62 18.24
CA GLU A 238 60.06 -45.25 18.94
C GLU A 238 59.97 -45.05 20.46
N LEU A 239 59.59 -43.84 20.90
CA LEU A 239 59.37 -43.55 22.32
C LEU A 239 58.17 -44.30 22.87
N GLU A 240 57.08 -44.40 22.13
CA GLU A 240 55.89 -45.18 22.51
C GLU A 240 56.20 -46.68 22.62
N GLU A 241 56.99 -47.25 21.70
CA GLU A 241 57.42 -48.65 21.78
C GLU A 241 58.32 -48.88 23.00
N ARG A 242 59.23 -47.94 23.30
CA ARG A 242 60.07 -48.02 24.49
C ARG A 242 59.26 -47.91 25.78
N VAL A 243 58.26 -47.02 25.82
CA VAL A 243 57.35 -46.87 26.96
C VAL A 243 56.48 -48.12 27.11
N ALA A 244 55.96 -48.68 26.01
CA ALA A 244 55.20 -49.92 26.04
C ALA A 244 56.05 -51.11 26.52
N SER A 245 57.34 -51.16 26.17
CA SER A 245 58.27 -52.15 26.71
C SER A 245 58.46 -51.97 28.22
N MET A 246 58.69 -50.73 28.68
CA MET A 246 58.82 -50.45 30.12
C MET A 246 57.53 -50.72 30.89
N GLU A 247 56.35 -50.44 30.30
CA GLU A 247 55.05 -50.76 30.88
C GLU A 247 54.84 -52.26 30.99
N LYS A 248 55.27 -53.03 29.97
CA LYS A 248 55.25 -54.50 30.02
C LYS A 248 56.17 -55.07 31.10
N ASP A 249 57.36 -54.49 31.27
CA ASP A 249 58.31 -54.90 32.30
C ASP A 249 57.85 -54.52 33.71
N LEU A 250 57.17 -53.37 33.87
CA LEU A 250 56.58 -52.94 35.14
C LEU A 250 55.27 -53.68 35.47
N GLY A 251 54.44 -53.96 34.47
CA GLY A 251 53.20 -54.73 34.59
C GLY A 251 53.44 -56.20 34.95
N GLY A 252 54.62 -56.74 34.65
CA GLY A 252 55.06 -58.05 35.12
C GLY A 252 55.55 -58.08 36.57
N LEU A 253 55.90 -56.93 37.15
CA LEU A 253 56.43 -56.80 38.52
C LEU A 253 55.33 -56.50 39.57
N LEU A 254 54.14 -56.09 39.12
CA LEU A 254 52.98 -55.73 39.94
C LEU A 254 51.94 -56.87 40.10
N ARG A 255 52.35 -58.13 39.89
CA ARG A 255 51.50 -59.31 40.09
C ARG A 255 52.12 -60.32 41.04
#